data_AF-A0A453HAD3-F1
#
_entry.id   AF-A0A453HAD3-F1
#
_cell.length_a   1.000
_cell.length_b   1.000
_cell.length_c   1.000
_cell.angle_alpha   90.00
_cell.angle_beta   90.00
_cell.angle_gamma   90.00
#
_symmetry.space_group_name_H-M   'P 1'
#
loop_
_entity.id
_entity.type
_entity.pdbx_description
1 polymer ?
#
loop_
_entity_poly.entity_id
_entity_poly.type
_entity_poly.pdbx_seq_one_letter_code
_entity_poly.pdbx_strand_id
1 'polypeptide(L)'
;MRTTKSMPQLFSVHLWYHSKVSSFRDSKSDDKRFYIFSPTKALKLKTCSKDDRVSVVEALVLVRSVYSLRLLSGRITLVHSDISILTARNQNRMHQEALNESLIQD
;
A
#
# COMPACT_ATOMS: atom_id res chain seq x y z
N MET A 1 28.12 21.76 23.28
CA MET A 1 27.67 20.36 23.19
C MET A 1 26.45 20.27 22.28
N ARG A 2 26.57 19.70 21.07
CA ARG A 2 25.42 19.42 20.19
C ARG A 2 24.88 18.04 20.56
N THR A 3 23.68 17.99 21.12
CA THR A 3 22.99 16.74 21.45
C THR A 3 22.38 16.16 20.16
N THR A 4 22.91 15.04 19.69
CA THR A 4 22.30 14.26 18.61
C THR A 4 21.11 13.52 19.19
N LYS A 5 19.90 14.04 18.95
CA LYS A 5 18.65 13.40 19.34
C LYS A 5 18.46 12.15 18.47
N SER A 6 18.82 10.99 19.00
CA SER A 6 18.53 9.69 18.38
C SER A 6 17.02 9.56 18.21
N MET A 7 16.59 9.43 16.95
CA MET A 7 15.18 9.30 16.57
C MET A 7 14.74 7.84 16.74
N PRO A 8 13.60 7.54 17.39
CA PRO A 8 13.14 6.17 17.55
C PRO A 8 12.73 5.56 16.20
N GLN A 9 13.22 4.34 15.93
CA GLN A 9 12.97 3.56 14.71
C GLN A 9 11.47 3.44 14.36
N LEU A 10 10.58 3.42 15.37
CA LEU A 10 9.12 3.37 15.17
C LEU A 10 8.54 4.57 14.40
N PHE A 11 9.07 5.78 14.60
CA PHE A 11 8.58 6.97 13.89
C PHE A 11 8.95 6.95 12.41
N SER A 12 10.04 6.28 12.05
CA SER A 12 10.46 6.13 10.64
C SER A 12 9.51 5.18 9.89
N VAL A 13 9.12 4.07 10.52
CA VAL A 13 8.25 3.05 9.90
C VAL A 13 6.81 3.54 9.77
N HIS A 14 6.29 4.27 10.76
CA HIS A 14 4.90 4.78 10.71
C HIS A 14 4.72 5.87 9.64
N LEU A 15 5.73 6.73 9.42
CA LEU A 15 5.70 7.71 8.35
C LEU A 15 5.77 7.06 6.96
N TRP A 16 6.41 5.88 6.85
CA TRP A 16 6.44 5.10 5.60
C TRP A 16 5.07 4.52 5.28
N TYR A 17 4.37 3.96 6.27
CA TYR A 17 3.06 3.30 6.07
C TYR A 17 2.02 4.19 5.37
N HIS A 18 2.09 5.51 5.56
CA HIS A 18 1.16 6.47 4.95
C HIS A 18 1.79 7.35 3.84
N SER A 19 3.11 7.24 3.60
CA SER A 19 3.78 8.03 2.58
C SER A 19 3.67 7.32 1.23
N LYS A 20 2.79 7.84 0.37
CA LYS A 20 2.69 7.43 -1.04
C LYS A 20 4.00 7.82 -1.74
N VAL A 21 5.01 6.96 -1.65
CA VAL A 21 6.29 7.16 -2.33
C VAL A 21 6.02 7.24 -3.83
N SER A 22 6.35 8.37 -4.45
CA SER A 22 6.15 8.59 -5.88
C SER A 22 7.32 8.04 -6.69
N SER A 23 8.56 8.34 -6.28
CA SER A 23 9.76 7.93 -7.03
C SER A 23 11.02 7.83 -6.18
N PHE A 24 11.99 7.07 -6.70
CA PHE A 24 13.38 7.00 -6.23
C PHE A 24 14.29 7.67 -7.26
N ARG A 25 15.28 8.47 -6.83
CA ARG A 25 16.27 9.08 -7.74
C ARG A 25 17.67 9.06 -7.16
N ASP A 26 18.64 8.77 -8.01
CA ASP A 26 20.05 8.89 -7.67
C ASP A 26 20.51 10.35 -7.64
N SER A 27 21.49 10.65 -6.80
CA SER A 27 22.20 11.92 -6.84
C SER A 27 23.19 11.95 -7.99
N LYS A 28 23.22 13.07 -8.72
CA LYS A 28 24.15 13.29 -9.84
C LYS A 28 25.59 13.59 -9.40
N SER A 29 25.77 14.09 -8.17
CA SER A 29 27.07 14.60 -7.69
C SER A 29 27.71 13.75 -6.59
N ASP A 30 26.98 12.77 -6.05
CA ASP A 30 27.46 11.90 -4.97
C ASP A 30 26.82 10.52 -5.17
N ASP A 31 27.61 9.55 -5.58
CA ASP A 31 27.15 8.21 -5.92
C ASP A 31 26.67 7.40 -4.70
N LYS A 32 26.87 7.90 -3.49
CA LYS A 32 26.34 7.32 -2.24
C LYS A 32 25.02 7.95 -1.81
N ARG A 33 24.54 8.99 -2.51
CA ARG A 33 23.30 9.71 -2.15
C ARG A 33 22.17 9.35 -3.10
N PHE A 34 20.97 9.29 -2.53
CA PHE A 34 19.74 9.13 -3.30
C PHE A 34 18.57 9.82 -2.59
N TYR A 35 17.45 9.90 -3.30
CA TYR A 35 16.27 10.64 -2.90
C TYR A 35 15.03 9.77 -3.01
N ILE A 36 14.15 9.89 -2.04
CA ILE A 36 12.79 9.33 -2.08
C ILE A 36 11.82 10.50 -2.13
N PHE A 37 11.07 10.62 -3.22
CA PHE A 37 10.07 11.67 -3.37
C PHE A 37 8.70 11.15 -2.97
N SER A 38 7.95 11.97 -2.25
CA SER A 38 6.52 11.87 -2.02
C SER A 38 5.85 13.18 -2.47
N PRO A 39 4.51 13.26 -2.55
CA PRO A 39 3.83 14.45 -3.05
C PRO A 39 4.20 15.75 -2.33
N THR A 40 4.51 15.69 -1.05
CA THR A 40 4.75 16.88 -0.22
C THR A 40 6.19 17.02 0.24
N LYS A 41 7.02 15.97 0.12
CA LYS A 41 8.37 15.95 0.69
C LYS A 41 9.34 15.14 -0.16
N ALA A 42 10.62 15.47 -0.01
CA ALA A 42 11.72 14.67 -0.53
C ALA A 42 12.61 14.26 0.65
N LEU A 43 12.75 12.95 0.86
CA LEU A 43 13.69 12.40 1.83
C LEU A 43 15.05 12.22 1.14
N LYS A 44 16.11 12.80 1.73
CA LYS A 44 17.48 12.74 1.23
C LYS A 44 18.25 11.72 2.06
N LEU A 45 18.86 10.73 1.42
CA LEU A 45 19.55 9.63 2.08
C LEU A 45 20.99 9.51 1.57
N LYS A 46 21.88 9.00 2.43
CA LYS A 46 23.27 8.71 2.10
C LYS A 46 23.66 7.35 2.67
N THR A 47 24.31 6.51 1.87
CA THR A 47 24.86 5.21 2.26
C THR A 47 26.37 5.26 2.46
N CYS A 48 26.95 4.17 2.96
CA CYS A 48 28.39 4.05 3.20
C CYS A 48 29.18 3.90 1.87
N SER A 49 28.60 3.19 0.90
CA SER A 49 29.14 2.98 -0.44
C SER A 49 28.09 3.10 -1.56
N LYS A 50 28.53 3.14 -2.82
CA LYS A 50 27.65 3.08 -3.99
C LYS A 50 26.91 1.75 -4.07
N ASP A 51 27.56 0.64 -3.73
CA ASP A 51 26.94 -0.69 -3.77
C ASP A 51 25.85 -0.82 -2.71
N ASP A 52 26.10 -0.30 -1.50
CA ASP A 52 25.06 -0.21 -0.47
C ASP A 52 23.85 0.60 -0.93
N ARG A 53 24.08 1.69 -1.69
CA ARG A 53 22.99 2.50 -2.26
C ARG A 53 22.16 1.67 -3.22
N VAL A 54 22.80 0.94 -4.13
CA VAL A 54 22.11 0.07 -5.11
C VAL A 54 21.29 -0.98 -4.38
N SER A 55 21.90 -1.72 -3.44
CA SER A 55 21.23 -2.75 -2.65
C SER A 55 20.03 -2.21 -1.86
N VAL A 56 20.18 -1.05 -1.22
CA VAL A 56 19.08 -0.40 -0.48
C VAL A 56 17.96 0.02 -1.42
N VAL A 57 18.26 0.64 -2.56
CA VAL A 57 17.22 1.07 -3.52
C VAL A 57 16.47 -0.13 -4.09
N GLU A 58 17.15 -1.22 -4.43
CA GLU A 58 16.54 -2.46 -4.89
C GLU A 58 15.61 -3.08 -3.84
N ALA A 59 16.08 -3.19 -2.59
CA ALA A 59 15.26 -3.66 -1.48
C ALA A 59 14.00 -2.79 -1.28
N LEU A 60 14.13 -1.46 -1.38
CA LEU A 60 13.01 -0.53 -1.28
C LEU A 60 11.98 -0.70 -2.42
N VAL A 61 12.45 -0.93 -3.64
CA VAL A 61 11.58 -1.20 -4.81
C VAL A 61 10.82 -2.52 -4.63
N LEU A 62 11.50 -3.59 -4.19
CA LEU A 62 10.88 -4.87 -3.91
C LEU A 62 9.81 -4.76 -2.81
N VAL A 63 10.16 -4.13 -1.69
CA VAL A 63 9.23 -3.86 -0.60
C VAL A 63 8.01 -3.09 -1.11
N ARG A 64 8.22 -2.00 -1.86
CA ARG A 64 7.11 -1.23 -2.44
C ARG A 64 6.21 -2.08 -3.32
N SER A 65 6.79 -2.94 -4.16
CA SER A 65 6.03 -3.86 -5.02
C SER A 65 5.16 -4.82 -4.22
N VAL A 66 5.74 -5.49 -3.22
CA VAL A 66 5.03 -6.44 -2.34
C VAL A 66 3.89 -5.75 -1.58
N TYR A 67 4.13 -4.58 -1.00
CA TYR A 67 3.09 -3.83 -0.30
C TYR A 67 1.98 -3.35 -1.24
N SER A 68 2.34 -2.88 -2.44
CA SER A 68 1.35 -2.46 -3.45
C SER A 68 0.48 -3.64 -3.89
N LEU A 69 1.09 -4.81 -4.11
CA LEU A 69 0.38 -6.04 -4.44
C LEU A 69 -0.55 -6.50 -3.31
N ARG A 70 -0.08 -6.49 -2.06
CA ARG A 70 -0.90 -6.84 -0.88
C ARG A 70 -2.11 -5.92 -0.72
N LEU A 71 -1.92 -4.61 -0.89
CA LEU A 71 -3.01 -3.63 -0.83
C LEU A 71 -4.04 -3.87 -1.95
N LEU A 72 -3.58 -4.17 -3.16
CA LEU A 72 -4.48 -4.51 -4.28
C LEU A 72 -5.24 -5.81 -4.00
N SER A 73 -4.56 -6.86 -3.54
CA SER A 73 -5.18 -8.15 -3.20
C SER A 73 -6.26 -7.99 -2.13
N GLY A 74 -5.99 -7.25 -1.06
CA GLY A 74 -6.98 -7.01 0.00
C GLY A 74 -8.22 -6.27 -0.50
N ARG A 75 -8.05 -5.30 -1.42
CA ARG A 75 -9.18 -4.61 -2.06
C ARG A 75 -10.00 -5.55 -2.96
N ILE A 76 -9.35 -6.43 -3.71
CA ILE A 76 -10.03 -7.42 -4.56
C ILE A 76 -10.84 -8.39 -3.69
N THR A 77 -10.26 -8.90 -2.61
CA THR A 77 -10.97 -9.79 -1.67
C THR A 77 -12.19 -9.11 -1.05
N LEU A 78 -12.06 -7.85 -0.62
CA LEU A 78 -13.18 -7.08 -0.06
C LEU A 78 -14.32 -6.88 -1.07
N VAL A 79 -13.98 -6.46 -2.31
CA VAL A 79 -14.98 -6.29 -3.38
C VAL A 79 -15.69 -7.61 -3.71
N HIS A 80 -14.96 -8.72 -3.71
CA HIS A 80 -15.55 -10.03 -3.97
C HIS A 80 -16.53 -10.47 -2.86
N SER A 81 -16.21 -10.21 -1.59
CA SER A 81 -17.14 -10.47 -0.48
C SER A 81 -18.41 -9.61 -0.58
N ASP A 82 -18.28 -8.33 -0.94
CA ASP A 82 -19.44 -7.44 -1.07
C ASP A 82 -20.37 -7.90 -2.19
N ILE A 83 -19.82 -8.27 -3.35
CA ILE A 83 -20.59 -8.81 -4.48
C ILE A 83 -21.31 -10.10 -4.05
N SER A 84 -20.61 -11.02 -3.38
CA SER A 84 -21.19 -12.29 -2.93
C SER A 84 -22.37 -12.07 -1.95
N ILE A 85 -22.23 -11.11 -1.02
CA ILE A 85 -23.30 -10.75 -0.07
C ILE A 85 -24.51 -10.15 -0.81
N LEU A 86 -24.27 -9.26 -1.77
CA LEU A 86 -25.34 -8.63 -2.55
C LEU A 86 -26.09 -9.66 -3.40
N THR A 87 -25.39 -10.58 -4.05
CA THR A 87 -25.99 -11.67 -4.82
C THR A 87 -26.84 -12.57 -3.93
N ALA A 88 -26.33 -12.99 -2.77
CA ALA A 88 -27.08 -13.82 -1.83
C ALA A 88 -28.36 -13.12 -1.33
N ARG A 89 -28.28 -11.83 -1.00
CA ARG A 89 -29.46 -11.04 -0.61
C ARG A 89 -30.49 -10.92 -1.73
N ASN A 90 -30.04 -10.71 -2.96
CA ASN A 90 -30.92 -10.60 -4.11
C ASN A 90 -31.62 -11.95 -4.41
N GLN A 91 -30.88 -13.06 -4.36
CA GLN A 91 -31.43 -14.42 -4.50
C GLN A 91 -32.50 -14.72 -3.44
N ASN A 92 -32.27 -14.34 -2.19
CA ASN A 92 -33.28 -14.51 -1.13
C ASN A 92 -34.55 -13.70 -1.43
N ARG A 93 -34.43 -12.46 -1.93
CA ARG A 93 -35.59 -11.64 -2.29
C ARG A 93 -36.37 -12.24 -3.47
N MET A 94 -35.68 -12.70 -4.51
CA MET A 94 -36.34 -13.37 -5.65
C MET A 94 -37.08 -14.64 -5.21
N HIS A 95 -36.50 -15.45 -4.31
CA HIS A 95 -37.21 -16.62 -3.79
C HIS A 95 -38.45 -16.24 -2.99
N GLN A 96 -38.39 -15.20 -2.16
CA GLN A 96 -39.54 -14.70 -1.41
C GLN A 96 -40.63 -14.16 -2.34
N GLU A 97 -40.25 -13.41 -3.38
CA GLU A 97 -41.19 -12.90 -4.39
C GLU A 97 -41.83 -14.04 -5.21
N ALA A 98 -41.05 -15.06 -5.58
CA ALA A 98 -41.57 -16.24 -6.28
C ALA A 98 -42.56 -17.05 -5.42
N LEU A 99 -42.26 -17.23 -4.13
CA LEU A 99 -43.17 -17.88 -3.18
C LEU A 99 -44.46 -17.07 -2.98
N ASN A 100 -44.36 -15.74 -2.96
CA ASN A 100 -45.50 -14.86 -2.81
C ASN A 100 -46.37 -14.80 -4.09
N GLU A 101 -45.78 -14.85 -5.29
CA GLU A 101 -46.55 -14.98 -6.54
C GLU A 101 -47.29 -16.33 -6.62
N SER A 102 -46.66 -17.41 -6.17
CA SER A 102 -47.30 -18.75 -6.17
C SER A 102 -48.49 -18.85 -5.22
N LEU A 103 -48.57 -18.01 -4.19
CA LEU A 103 -49.69 -17.95 -3.24
C LEU A 103 -50.90 -17.16 -3.79
N ILE A 104 -50.69 -16.29 -4.79
CA ILE A 104 -51.73 -15.43 -5.37
C ILE A 104 -52.51 -16.15 -6.49
N GLN A 105 -52.05 -17.32 -6.96
CA GLN A 105 -52.66 -18.06 -8.06
C GLN A 105 -53.66 -19.17 -7.65
N ASP A 106 -54.08 -19.26 -6.38
CA ASP A 106 -55.16 -20.16 -5.91
C ASP A 106 -56.52 -19.44 -5.78
#